data_AF-A0A484B172-F1
#
_entry.id   AF-A0A484B172-F1
#
_cell.length_a   1.000
_cell.length_b   1.000
_cell.length_c   1.000
_cell.angle_alpha   90.00
_cell.angle_beta   90.00
_cell.angle_gamma   90.00
#
_symmetry.space_group_name_H-M   'P 1'
#
loop_
_entity.id
_entity.type
_entity.pdbx_description
1 polymer ?
#
loop_
_entity_poly.entity_id
_entity_poly.type
_entity_poly.pdbx_seq_one_letter_code
_entity_poly.pdbx_strand_id
1 'polypeptide(L)' 'MGKSFTLTIVISTNPIQIATYTKAIKVTVDGPREPRSKVRHQGFHPFAFGPQRFGPDPLMAGLPFKLPGM' A
#
# COMPACT_ATOMS: atom_id res chain seq x y z
N MET A 1 15.36 -12.36 -10.44
CA MET A 1 15.39 -13.06 -11.74
C MET A 1 13.98 -13.50 -12.10
N GLY A 2 13.44 -13.07 -13.25
CA GLY A 2 12.10 -13.46 -13.71
C GLY A 2 12.20 -14.42 -14.90
N LYS A 3 11.36 -15.46 -14.93
CA LYS A 3 11.22 -16.37 -16.08
C LYS A 3 10.43 -15.66 -17.18
N SER A 4 10.76 -15.91 -18.44
CA SER A 4 10.10 -15.33 -19.60
C SER A 4 9.85 -16.42 -20.64
N PHE A 5 8.75 -16.31 -21.38
CA PHE A 5 8.42 -17.21 -22.47
C PHE A 5 9.18 -16.83 -23.74
N THR A 6 9.48 -17.84 -24.55
CA THR A 6 9.93 -17.68 -25.92
C THR A 6 8.72 -17.87 -26.83
N LEU A 7 8.52 -16.95 -27.78
CA LEU A 7 7.49 -17.07 -28.80
C LEU A 7 8.11 -17.64 -30.08
N THR A 8 7.42 -18.60 -30.69
CA THR A 8 7.79 -19.15 -31.99
C THR A 8 6.67 -18.84 -32.97
N ILE A 9 7.00 -18.11 -34.02
CA ILE A 9 6.09 -17.78 -35.12
C ILE A 9 6.44 -18.71 -36.27
N VAL A 10 5.46 -19.52 -36.69
CA VAL A 10 5.61 -20.44 -37.81
C VAL A 10 4.85 -19.86 -39.00
N ILE A 11 5.56 -19.63 -40.10
CA ILE A 11 4.99 -19.20 -41.37
C ILE A 11 4.95 -20.42 -42.28
N SER A 12 3.74 -20.93 -42.52
CA SER A 12 3.48 -22.16 -43.29
C SER A 12 3.59 -21.92 -44.82
N THR A 13 4.74 -21.47 -45.28
CA THR A 13 5.12 -21.38 -46.69
C THR A 13 5.92 -22.62 -47.12
N ASN A 14 6.26 -22.71 -48.41
CA ASN A 14 7.25 -23.68 -48.92
C ASN A 14 8.46 -22.93 -49.48
N PRO A 15 9.61 -22.95 -48.80
CA PRO A 15 9.90 -23.65 -47.53
C PRO A 15 9.23 -23.01 -46.30
N ILE A 16 9.05 -23.79 -45.24
CA ILE A 16 8.52 -23.29 -43.95
C ILE A 16 9.54 -22.32 -43.37
N GLN A 17 9.08 -21.18 -42.85
CA GLN A 17 9.92 -20.21 -42.16
C GLN A 17 9.54 -20.17 -40.68
N ILE A 18 10.54 -20.15 -39.80
CA ILE A 18 10.35 -20.12 -38.35
C ILE A 18 11.09 -18.92 -37.79
N ALA A 19 10.37 -18.02 -37.13
CA ALA A 19 10.95 -16.91 -36.40
C ALA A 19 10.79 -17.13 -34.89
N THR A 20 11.88 -17.00 -34.15
CA THR A 20 11.90 -17.23 -32.71
C THR A 20 12.23 -15.92 -31.99
N TYR A 21 11.37 -15.52 -31.06
CA TYR A 21 11.61 -14.36 -30.20
C TYR A 21 11.80 -14.80 -28.75
N THR A 22 13.04 -14.74 -28.28
CA THR A 22 13.41 -15.19 -26.94
C THR A 22 13.08 -14.13 -25.89
N LYS A 23 12.71 -14.58 -24.69
CA LYS A 23 12.32 -13.71 -23.56
C LYS A 23 11.26 -12.66 -23.93
N ALA A 24 10.34 -13.03 -24.83
CA ALA A 24 9.35 -12.14 -25.41
C ALA A 24 8.35 -11.59 -24.38
N ILE A 25 7.96 -12.40 -23.38
CA ILE A 25 6.98 -11.99 -22.38
C ILE A 25 7.23 -12.65 -21.04
N LYS A 26 7.03 -11.88 -19.97
CA LYS A 26 6.90 -12.43 -18.61
C LYS A 26 5.42 -12.40 -18.24
N VAL A 27 4.82 -13.57 -18.07
CA VAL A 27 3.42 -13.69 -17.64
C VAL A 27 3.36 -13.66 -16.12
N THR A 28 2.46 -12.83 -15.60
CA THR A 28 2.18 -12.68 -14.17
C THR A 28 0.69 -12.41 -14.00
N VAL A 29 0.11 -12.76 -12.85
CA VAL A 29 -1.32 -12.51 -12.59
C VAL A 29 -1.65 -11.01 -12.62
N ASP A 30 -0.85 -10.17 -11.97
CA ASP A 30 -1.10 -8.73 -11.84
C ASP A 30 -0.55 -7.88 -13.00
N GLY A 31 0.35 -8.45 -13.82
CA GLY A 31 1.14 -7.65 -14.77
C GLY A 31 2.13 -6.69 -14.07
N PRO A 32 2.65 -5.68 -14.79
CA PRO A 32 3.36 -4.56 -14.18
C PRO A 32 2.41 -3.80 -13.25
N ARG A 33 2.69 -3.79 -11.96
CA ARG A 33 1.81 -3.19 -10.95
C ARG A 33 2.60 -2.29 -10.02
N GLU A 34 2.05 -1.13 -9.67
CA GLU A 34 2.64 -0.23 -8.68
C GLU A 34 2.70 -0.92 -7.30
N PRO A 35 3.65 -0.52 -6.42
CA PRO A 35 3.70 -1.01 -5.05
C PRO A 35 2.37 -0.83 -4.33
N ARG A 36 1.84 -1.92 -3.76
CA ARG A 36 0.46 -1.99 -3.25
C ARG A 36 0.21 -1.12 -2.00
N SER A 37 1.23 -0.65 -1.30
CA SER A 37 1.07 0.15 -0.09
C SER A 37 1.62 1.57 -0.27
N LYS A 38 0.79 2.56 0.09
CA LYS A 38 1.32 3.87 0.51
C LYS A 38 2.24 3.57 1.69
N VAL A 39 3.50 4.00 1.60
CA VAL A 39 4.37 4.13 2.77
C VAL A 39 3.62 5.09 3.70
N ARG A 40 2.84 4.56 4.65
CA ARG A 40 2.45 5.35 5.82
C ARG A 40 3.79 5.67 6.46
N HIS A 41 4.30 6.87 6.19
CA HIS A 41 5.26 7.47 7.09
C HIS A 41 4.62 7.31 8.47
N GLN A 42 5.33 6.59 9.32
CA GLN A 42 4.97 6.36 10.70
C GLN A 42 5.15 7.69 11.44
N GLY A 43 4.37 8.69 11.06
CA GLY A 43 4.12 9.91 11.79
C GLY A 43 2.72 9.78 12.35
N PHE A 44 2.63 9.68 13.68
CA PHE A 44 1.40 9.75 14.47
C PHE A 44 0.61 8.44 14.64
N HIS A 45 1.10 7.58 15.54
CA HIS A 45 0.19 6.73 16.32
C HIS A 45 -0.46 7.62 17.39
N PRO A 46 -1.79 7.76 17.42
CA PRO A 46 -2.48 8.48 18.50
C PRO A 46 -2.51 7.67 19.81
N PHE A 47 -2.11 6.39 19.79
CA PHE A 47 -1.94 5.58 20.99
C PHE A 47 -0.48 5.62 21.44
N ALA A 48 -0.12 6.69 22.13
CA ALA A 48 1.08 6.75 22.94
C ALA A 48 0.90 5.82 24.15
N PHE A 49 1.49 4.62 24.11
CA PHE A 49 1.87 3.89 25.31
C PHE A 49 3.00 4.65 26.04
N GLY A 50 2.66 5.84 26.56
CA GLY A 50 3.51 6.74 27.31
C GLY A 50 2.65 7.57 28.27
N PRO A 51 3.21 8.07 29.40
CA PRO A 51 2.41 8.62 30.48
C PRO A 51 1.67 9.87 30.00
N GLN A 52 0.34 9.77 29.98
CA GLN A 52 -0.57 10.91 29.75
C GLN A 52 -0.28 11.97 30.81
N ARG A 53 0.26 13.12 30.37
CA ARG A 53 0.21 14.33 31.19
C ARG A 53 -1.24 14.81 31.14
N PHE A 54 -2.00 14.47 32.18
CA PHE A 54 -3.33 15.04 32.44
C PHE A 54 -3.22 16.57 32.51
N GLY A 55 -3.43 17.23 31.38
CA GLY A 55 -3.76 18.65 31.34
C GLY A 55 -5.24 18.82 31.67
N PRO A 56 -5.65 19.88 32.39
CA PRO A 56 -7.03 20.04 32.81
C PRO A 56 -7.94 20.27 31.60
N ASP A 57 -9.04 19.53 31.56
CA ASP A 57 -10.04 19.55 30.51
C ASP A 57 -10.63 20.98 30.34
N PRO A 58 -10.57 21.60 29.14
CA PRO A 58 -11.09 22.95 28.92
C PRO A 58 -12.63 23.03 29.03
N LEU A 59 -13.32 21.89 29.16
CA LEU A 59 -14.78 21.81 29.30
C LEU A 59 -15.28 21.96 30.75
N MET A 60 -14.40 22.04 31.75
CA MET A 60 -14.80 22.17 33.17
C MET A 60 -14.73 23.60 33.75
N ALA A 61 -14.24 24.58 32.99
CA ALA A 61 -13.99 25.94 33.50
C ALA A 61 -15.22 26.89 33.51
N GLY A 62 -16.45 26.39 33.32
CA GLY A 62 -17.56 27.23 32.85
C GLY A 62 -18.91 27.20 33.56
N LEU A 63 -19.09 26.60 34.75
CA LEU A 63 -20.40 26.59 35.41
C LEU A 63 -20.34 27.12 36.86
N PRO A 64 -20.91 28.32 37.14
CA PRO A 64 -21.02 28.86 38.48
C PRO A 64 -22.33 28.41 39.12
N PHE A 65 -22.37 27.22 39.73
CA PHE A 65 -23.45 26.88 40.66
C PHE A 65 -22.89 26.65 42.07
N LYS A 66 -22.96 27.74 42.84
CA LYS A 66 -22.80 27.78 44.29
C LYS A 66 -23.96 27.03 44.94
N LEU A 67 -23.68 25.94 45.64
CA LEU A 67 -24.61 25.34 46.62
C LEU A 67 -24.27 25.88 48.02
N PRO A 68 -25.22 26.48 48.76
CA PRO A 68 -25.00 26.86 50.15
C PRO A 68 -25.20 25.65 51.07
N GLY A 69 -24.27 25.45 51.99
CA GLY A 69 -24.44 24.89 53.33
C GLY A 69 -25.15 23.54 53.51
N MET A 70 -24.38 22.54 53.93
CA MET A 70 -24.52 21.80 55.19
C MET A 70 -23.27 20.94 55.42
#